data_AF-A0A428S7M8-F1
#
_entry.id   AF-A0A428S7M8-F1
#
_cell.length_a   1.000
_cell.length_b   1.000
_cell.length_c   1.000
_cell.angle_alpha   90.00
_cell.angle_beta   90.00
_cell.angle_gamma   90.00
#
_symmetry.space_group_name_H-M   'P 1'
#
loop_
_entity.id
_entity.type
_entity.pdbx_description
1 polymer ?
#
loop_
_entity_poly.entity_id
_entity_poly.type
_entity_poly.pdbx_seq_one_letter_code
_entity_poly.pdbx_strand_id
1 'polypeptide(L)'
;MPRVAGTSGPAPSTIRNCRNMLSEIATKLDTTVDDLDEIKCHSLDFLKGVKGIVEQREITNLDDFAPVLDELRVFREKRKAGELQRGHREATTGSRDEAGDGEADLLPPSPLGGSSVDSDGFEPPPPDTRVIFCGTSSFENIASRTDDAMVARLSVWPSDKTQAGKGIGLLTAADFKELEREPGLGFCSCHGQHEVERRAKRWQNEEEEVVFVHQAVVAMLWAQATGRVAVSWHNWDWVQEKIETNSLLTYLSDIKESRVIIFTVKLAPSLVSTYPSEAETFGMNSGLQDIQAFDEVAADPDTPWEYSYRPITCMGYGDCALADYNGKVVHKQTFPTAEHQVHVQDPSDPDSCNAEQLSLLTCTPPGDARRDPGGRGTGGAQQFAYHQQFVDTVKSWGKCRMWIAGGTILSVALTKFSPGTQDTQTYELVPDITFDFLNRNQGPCSEEQTKRDKQRRANKMEELRRFGMYMYRRLPQVNPQLFASLKVGVRFDICISEKSREGRFFILEARRWPVAESFGDSVLGYPYDAFCKAFGARFSEQYGTPIAAAPVSEESESSEEESSISGDGSEEEGE
;
A
#
# COMPACT_ATOMS: atom_id res chain seq x y z
N MET A 1 16.86 -27.98 -43.09
CA MET A 1 16.53 -26.57 -42.80
C MET A 1 15.09 -26.30 -43.20
N PRO A 2 14.15 -26.11 -42.26
CA PRO A 2 12.82 -25.56 -42.51
C PRO A 2 12.80 -24.03 -42.30
N ARG A 3 11.71 -23.40 -42.75
CA ARG A 3 11.57 -21.95 -42.93
C ARG A 3 11.31 -21.18 -41.63
N VAL A 4 11.77 -19.94 -41.59
CA VAL A 4 11.32 -18.90 -40.65
C VAL A 4 9.81 -18.70 -40.81
N ALA A 5 9.05 -18.80 -39.71
CA ALA A 5 7.64 -18.44 -39.67
C ALA A 5 7.50 -16.98 -39.20
N GLY A 6 6.58 -16.25 -39.84
CA GLY A 6 6.51 -14.79 -39.73
C GLY A 6 5.88 -14.26 -38.44
N THR A 7 6.08 -12.97 -38.21
CA THR A 7 5.45 -12.17 -37.16
C THR A 7 3.92 -12.20 -37.28
N SER A 8 3.24 -12.70 -36.25
CA SER A 8 1.78 -12.65 -36.17
C SER A 8 1.31 -11.22 -35.87
N GLY A 9 0.70 -10.57 -36.86
CA GLY A 9 0.03 -9.28 -36.68
C GLY A 9 -1.14 -9.36 -35.66
N PRO A 10 -1.59 -8.21 -35.12
CA PRO A 10 -2.66 -8.18 -34.13
C PRO A 10 -3.97 -8.75 -34.68
N ALA A 11 -4.73 -9.42 -33.81
CA ALA A 11 -5.99 -10.05 -34.18
C ALA A 11 -6.99 -9.06 -34.82
N PRO A 12 -7.78 -9.46 -35.83
CA PRO A 12 -8.71 -8.56 -36.53
C PRO A 12 -9.73 -7.85 -35.62
N SER A 13 -10.07 -8.45 -34.48
CA SER A 13 -10.91 -7.84 -33.43
C SER A 13 -10.23 -6.64 -32.76
N THR A 14 -8.94 -6.71 -32.48
CA THR A 14 -8.16 -5.62 -31.87
C THR A 14 -8.10 -4.41 -32.79
N ILE A 15 -7.86 -4.64 -34.09
CA ILE A 15 -7.82 -3.57 -35.11
C ILE A 15 -9.18 -2.85 -35.18
N ARG A 16 -10.29 -3.60 -35.16
CA ARG A 16 -11.65 -3.02 -35.11
C ARG A 16 -11.87 -2.20 -33.84
N ASN A 17 -11.45 -2.70 -32.68
CA ASN A 17 -11.64 -2.00 -31.40
C ASN A 17 -10.83 -0.70 -31.33
N CYS A 18 -9.57 -0.68 -31.79
CA CYS A 18 -8.77 0.55 -31.87
C CYS A 18 -9.43 1.58 -32.80
N ARG A 19 -9.92 1.14 -33.97
CA ARG A 19 -10.61 2.04 -34.92
C ARG A 19 -11.89 2.64 -34.33
N ASN A 20 -12.68 1.86 -33.60
CA ASN A 20 -13.88 2.37 -32.92
C ASN A 20 -13.52 3.42 -31.85
N MET A 21 -12.50 3.13 -31.01
CA MET A 21 -12.05 4.06 -29.97
C MET A 21 -11.52 5.38 -30.56
N LEU A 22 -10.80 5.30 -31.68
CA LEU A 22 -10.35 6.49 -32.41
C LEU A 22 -11.51 7.31 -32.98
N SER A 23 -12.55 6.65 -33.51
CA SER A 23 -13.77 7.35 -33.94
C SER A 23 -14.51 8.02 -32.77
N GLU A 24 -14.54 7.40 -31.58
CA GLU A 24 -15.13 8.02 -30.38
C GLU A 24 -14.36 9.27 -29.93
N ILE A 25 -13.02 9.21 -29.92
CA ILE A 25 -12.16 10.36 -29.59
C ILE A 25 -12.32 11.47 -30.63
N ALA A 26 -12.26 11.14 -31.93
CA ALA A 26 -12.44 12.10 -33.01
C ALA A 26 -13.79 12.82 -32.94
N THR A 27 -14.87 12.08 -32.66
CA THR A 27 -16.22 12.64 -32.49
C THR A 27 -16.29 13.60 -31.31
N LYS A 28 -15.55 13.35 -30.22
CA LYS A 28 -15.55 14.20 -29.03
C LYS A 28 -14.66 15.45 -29.17
N LEU A 29 -13.69 15.43 -30.07
CA LEU A 29 -12.79 16.55 -30.39
C LEU A 29 -13.21 17.33 -31.65
N ASP A 30 -14.44 17.12 -32.13
CA ASP A 30 -15.02 17.69 -33.38
C ASP A 30 -14.06 17.62 -34.59
N THR A 31 -13.43 16.47 -34.78
CA THR A 31 -12.36 16.26 -35.76
C THR A 31 -12.47 14.90 -36.46
N THR A 32 -11.60 14.59 -37.42
CA THR A 32 -11.60 13.29 -38.10
C THR A 32 -10.56 12.32 -37.50
N VAL A 33 -10.73 11.03 -37.77
CA VAL A 33 -9.73 10.00 -37.43
C VAL A 33 -8.45 10.16 -38.27
N ASP A 34 -8.48 10.97 -39.33
CA ASP A 34 -7.30 11.32 -40.13
C ASP A 34 -6.48 12.47 -39.52
N ASP A 35 -7.10 13.33 -38.71
CA ASP A 35 -6.40 14.38 -37.94
C ASP A 35 -5.74 13.83 -36.65
N LEU A 36 -6.09 12.61 -36.24
CA LEU A 36 -5.55 11.92 -35.04
C LEU A 36 -4.40 10.94 -35.34
N ASP A 37 -3.66 11.15 -36.43
CA ASP A 37 -2.60 10.26 -36.93
C ASP A 37 -1.53 9.87 -35.88
N GLU A 38 -1.28 10.75 -34.89
CA GLU A 38 -0.30 10.53 -33.83
C GLU A 38 -0.66 9.41 -32.84
N ILE A 39 -1.96 9.25 -32.56
CA ILE A 39 -2.49 8.24 -31.63
C ILE A 39 -3.10 7.03 -32.36
N LYS A 40 -3.22 7.10 -33.69
CA LYS A 40 -3.88 6.13 -34.57
C LYS A 40 -3.30 4.72 -34.59
N CYS A 41 -2.01 4.58 -34.30
CA CYS A 41 -1.25 3.33 -34.39
C CYS A 41 -0.98 2.64 -33.03
N HIS A 42 -1.66 3.04 -31.96
CA HIS A 42 -1.37 2.58 -30.59
C HIS A 42 -2.32 1.48 -30.09
N SER A 43 -1.98 0.91 -28.93
CA SER A 43 -2.76 -0.17 -28.31
C SER A 43 -4.14 0.32 -27.85
N LEU A 44 -5.08 -0.62 -27.74
CA LEU A 44 -6.44 -0.32 -27.29
C LEU A 44 -6.48 0.31 -25.89
N ASP A 45 -5.56 -0.08 -25.00
CA ASP A 45 -5.52 0.44 -23.63
C ASP A 45 -4.90 1.84 -23.56
N PHE A 46 -3.95 2.17 -24.44
CA PHE A 46 -3.48 3.55 -24.62
C PHE A 46 -4.62 4.46 -25.08
N LEU A 47 -5.41 4.02 -26.08
CA LEU A 47 -6.54 4.79 -26.58
C LEU A 47 -7.64 5.01 -25.53
N LYS A 48 -7.87 4.04 -24.62
CA LYS A 48 -8.76 4.24 -23.46
C LYS A 48 -8.21 5.30 -22.51
N GLY A 49 -6.90 5.31 -22.24
CA GLY A 49 -6.25 6.33 -21.40
C GLY A 49 -6.40 7.73 -22.00
N VAL A 50 -6.13 7.88 -23.30
CA VAL A 50 -6.34 9.14 -24.03
C VAL A 50 -7.80 9.59 -23.95
N LYS A 51 -8.75 8.69 -24.22
CA LYS A 51 -10.18 9.00 -24.08
C LYS A 51 -10.53 9.45 -22.65
N GLY A 52 -10.00 8.78 -21.62
CA GLY A 52 -10.18 9.15 -20.23
C GLY A 52 -9.69 10.57 -19.91
N ILE A 53 -8.55 10.98 -20.47
CA ILE A 53 -8.04 12.36 -20.32
C ILE A 53 -8.96 13.37 -21.00
N VAL A 54 -9.41 13.09 -22.24
CA VAL A 54 -10.37 13.93 -22.98
C VAL A 54 -11.70 14.05 -22.22
N GLU A 55 -12.17 12.97 -21.59
CA GLU A 55 -13.39 12.97 -20.79
C GLU A 55 -13.23 13.68 -19.44
N GLN A 56 -12.08 13.53 -18.77
CA GLN A 56 -11.80 14.11 -17.45
C GLN A 56 -11.45 15.61 -17.49
N ARG A 57 -10.73 16.06 -18.53
CA ARG A 57 -10.36 17.47 -18.74
C ARG A 57 -11.41 18.25 -19.56
N GLU A 58 -12.58 17.65 -19.83
CA GLU A 58 -13.69 18.22 -20.62
C GLU A 58 -13.28 18.81 -21.99
N ILE A 59 -12.28 18.19 -22.63
CA ILE A 59 -11.74 18.65 -23.92
C ILE A 59 -12.74 18.35 -25.03
N THR A 60 -13.10 19.37 -25.83
CA THR A 60 -14.17 19.31 -26.85
C THR A 60 -13.72 19.64 -28.27
N ASN A 61 -12.48 20.08 -28.47
CA ASN A 61 -11.92 20.38 -29.79
C ASN A 61 -10.44 19.96 -29.86
N LEU A 62 -9.88 19.91 -31.07
CA LEU A 62 -8.51 19.48 -31.31
C LEU A 62 -7.44 20.47 -30.80
N ASP A 63 -7.72 21.77 -30.78
CA ASP A 63 -6.76 22.79 -30.32
C ASP A 63 -6.50 22.68 -28.82
N ASP A 64 -7.55 22.50 -28.02
CA ASP A 64 -7.46 22.22 -26.57
C ASP A 64 -6.84 20.83 -26.27
N PHE A 65 -6.80 19.94 -27.26
CA PHE A 65 -6.14 18.63 -27.16
C PHE A 65 -4.64 18.66 -27.53
N ALA A 66 -4.18 19.68 -28.26
CA ALA A 66 -2.78 19.80 -28.69
C ALA A 66 -1.76 19.75 -27.53
N PRO A 67 -1.98 20.40 -26.36
CA PRO A 67 -1.08 20.27 -25.21
C PRO A 67 -0.98 18.83 -24.68
N VAL A 68 -2.08 18.05 -24.75
CA VAL A 68 -2.09 16.63 -24.34
C VAL A 68 -1.33 15.77 -25.36
N LEU A 69 -1.40 16.09 -26.65
CA LEU A 69 -0.56 15.44 -27.66
C LEU A 69 0.93 15.73 -27.43
N ASP A 70 1.30 16.96 -27.07
CA ASP A 70 2.69 17.29 -26.74
C ASP A 70 3.16 16.63 -25.42
N GLU A 71 2.33 16.58 -24.37
CA GLU A 71 2.59 15.77 -23.15
C GLU A 71 2.88 14.29 -23.53
N LEU A 72 2.06 13.70 -24.41
CA LEU A 72 2.20 12.32 -24.87
C LEU A 72 3.39 12.11 -25.82
N ARG A 73 3.78 13.11 -26.62
CA ARG A 73 5.01 13.09 -27.43
C ARG A 73 6.24 13.08 -26.53
N VAL A 74 6.33 13.96 -25.54
CA VAL A 74 7.45 14.01 -24.58
C VAL A 74 7.59 12.67 -23.85
N PHE A 75 6.47 12.10 -23.39
CA PHE A 75 6.46 10.76 -22.77
C PHE A 75 6.94 9.66 -23.73
N ARG A 76 6.54 9.72 -25.01
CA ARG A 76 6.97 8.77 -26.06
C ARG A 76 8.43 8.92 -26.43
N GLU A 77 8.98 10.14 -26.46
CA GLU A 77 10.39 10.38 -26.75
C GLU A 77 11.29 9.93 -25.59
N LYS A 78 10.91 10.20 -24.34
CA LYS A 78 11.57 9.61 -23.16
C LYS A 78 11.58 8.07 -23.23
N ARG A 79 10.44 7.45 -23.56
CA ARG A 79 10.36 5.98 -23.71
C ARG A 79 11.18 5.44 -24.89
N LYS A 80 11.18 6.11 -26.05
CA LYS A 80 12.03 5.74 -27.19
C LYS A 80 13.52 5.90 -26.86
N ALA A 81 13.93 6.91 -26.09
CA ALA A 81 15.30 7.06 -25.64
C ALA A 81 15.74 5.87 -24.77
N GLY A 82 14.88 5.42 -23.85
CA GLY A 82 15.09 4.19 -23.07
C GLY A 82 15.17 2.91 -23.93
N GLU A 83 14.29 2.76 -24.93
CA GLU A 83 14.31 1.61 -25.83
C GLU A 83 15.53 1.63 -26.80
N LEU A 84 15.99 2.81 -27.26
CA LEU A 84 17.20 2.95 -28.07
C LEU A 84 18.50 2.66 -27.29
N GLN A 85 18.60 3.02 -26.01
CA GLN A 85 19.79 2.67 -25.20
C GLN A 85 20.00 1.16 -25.06
N ARG A 86 18.93 0.34 -25.21
CA ARG A 86 19.04 -1.13 -25.24
C ARG A 86 19.54 -1.69 -26.58
N GLY A 87 19.45 -0.91 -27.66
CA GLY A 87 19.97 -1.27 -28.99
C GLY A 87 21.35 -0.68 -29.31
N HIS A 88 21.66 0.52 -28.84
CA HIS A 88 22.87 1.26 -29.21
C HIS A 88 24.08 1.00 -28.30
N ARG A 89 24.29 -0.26 -27.90
CA ARG A 89 25.55 -0.70 -27.25
C ARG A 89 26.67 -0.98 -28.26
N GLU A 90 26.39 -0.80 -29.55
CA GLU A 90 27.36 -0.72 -30.64
C GLU A 90 27.28 0.68 -31.30
N ALA A 91 28.45 1.26 -31.63
CA ALA A 91 28.69 2.55 -32.32
C ALA A 91 28.55 3.90 -31.56
N THR A 92 29.64 4.29 -30.87
CA THR A 92 30.33 5.62 -30.92
C THR A 92 29.60 6.98 -30.86
N THR A 93 29.72 7.63 -29.68
CA THR A 93 30.23 9.01 -29.40
C THR A 93 29.96 10.24 -30.30
N GLY A 94 29.34 11.27 -29.67
CA GLY A 94 29.51 12.73 -29.91
C GLY A 94 28.18 13.51 -29.90
N SER A 95 28.00 14.73 -29.39
CA SER A 95 28.73 15.70 -28.55
C SER A 95 27.95 17.05 -28.57
N ARG A 96 27.82 17.79 -27.44
CA ARG A 96 27.51 19.26 -27.34
C ARG A 96 26.08 19.74 -27.66
N ASP A 97 25.54 20.86 -27.14
CA ASP A 97 25.84 21.79 -26.02
C ASP A 97 24.60 22.68 -25.74
N GLU A 98 24.48 23.26 -24.52
CA GLU A 98 23.83 24.57 -24.15
C GLU A 98 22.32 24.81 -24.44
N ALA A 99 21.55 25.69 -23.75
CA ALA A 99 21.62 26.40 -22.46
C ALA A 99 20.21 27.04 -22.16
N GLY A 100 19.95 27.58 -20.95
CA GLY A 100 18.75 28.41 -20.69
C GLY A 100 18.39 28.64 -19.20
N ASP A 101 18.47 29.89 -18.74
CA ASP A 101 18.25 30.33 -17.35
C ASP A 101 16.79 30.75 -17.01
N GLY A 102 16.47 30.90 -15.72
CA GLY A 102 15.41 31.82 -15.25
C GLY A 102 14.70 31.47 -13.93
N GLU A 103 14.95 32.27 -12.88
CA GLU A 103 14.11 32.70 -11.71
C GLU A 103 13.03 31.78 -11.06
N ALA A 104 12.52 32.02 -9.84
CA ALA A 104 13.03 32.54 -8.56
C ALA A 104 11.88 32.42 -7.51
N ASP A 105 12.22 32.12 -6.25
CA ASP A 105 11.43 32.27 -5.00
C ASP A 105 9.95 31.80 -4.91
N LEU A 106 9.70 30.84 -4.00
CA LEU A 106 9.17 31.11 -2.64
C LEU A 106 9.05 29.78 -1.87
N LEU A 107 9.93 29.55 -0.88
CA LEU A 107 9.95 28.32 -0.06
C LEU A 107 9.52 28.59 1.39
N PRO A 108 8.65 27.74 2.00
CA PRO A 108 8.47 27.68 3.46
C PRO A 108 9.63 26.92 4.14
N PRO A 109 9.85 27.11 5.46
CA PRO A 109 11.03 26.58 6.16
C PRO A 109 11.04 25.04 6.36
N SER A 110 12.24 24.48 6.43
CA SER A 110 12.51 23.03 6.53
C SER A 110 12.15 22.43 7.91
N PRO A 111 11.71 21.16 7.97
CA PRO A 111 11.17 20.54 9.19
C PRO A 111 12.20 20.07 10.24
N LEU A 112 13.50 20.37 10.08
CA LEU A 112 14.59 19.83 10.91
C LEU A 112 15.53 20.89 11.53
N GLY A 113 15.15 22.17 11.53
CA GLY A 113 15.93 23.23 12.20
C GLY A 113 15.05 24.36 12.71
N GLY A 114 15.09 24.63 14.02
CA GLY A 114 14.28 25.68 14.63
C GLY A 114 14.89 27.07 14.50
N SER A 115 14.23 27.97 13.78
CA SER A 115 14.24 29.41 14.07
C SER A 115 12.92 30.06 13.65
N SER A 116 12.42 30.95 14.50
CA SER A 116 11.11 31.61 14.41
C SER A 116 10.97 32.56 13.23
N VAL A 117 9.77 32.58 12.63
CA VAL A 117 9.21 33.78 11.98
C VAL A 117 7.74 33.88 12.40
N ASP A 118 7.34 35.08 12.82
CA ASP A 118 6.10 35.32 13.55
C ASP A 118 4.83 35.12 12.69
N SER A 119 3.83 34.47 13.31
CA SER A 119 2.42 34.56 12.91
C SER A 119 1.59 34.58 14.19
N ASP A 120 0.49 35.33 14.20
CA ASP A 120 -0.15 35.79 15.44
C ASP A 120 -0.62 34.67 16.39
N GLY A 121 0.02 34.63 17.56
CA GLY A 121 -0.66 34.38 18.84
C GLY A 121 -1.04 32.95 19.21
N PHE A 122 -0.99 31.96 18.31
CA PHE A 122 -1.28 30.57 18.65
C PHE A 122 -0.19 29.61 18.17
N GLU A 123 0.92 29.55 18.92
CA GLU A 123 1.80 28.38 18.85
C GLU A 123 0.98 27.15 19.28
N PRO A 124 0.83 26.11 18.44
CA PRO A 124 0.21 24.88 18.88
C PRO A 124 1.05 24.27 20.02
N PRO A 125 0.42 23.65 21.04
CA PRO A 125 1.16 23.06 22.13
C PRO A 125 2.18 22.04 21.60
N PRO A 126 3.40 21.98 22.17
CA PRO A 126 4.42 21.05 21.71
C PRO A 126 3.89 19.59 21.80
N PRO A 127 4.38 18.68 20.93
CA PRO A 127 3.98 17.28 20.97
C PRO A 127 4.11 16.69 22.38
N ASP A 128 3.10 15.95 22.85
CA ASP A 128 3.15 15.27 24.15
C ASP A 128 3.78 13.87 24.08
N THR A 129 4.03 13.40 22.86
CA THR A 129 4.39 12.03 22.52
C THR A 129 5.60 11.98 21.59
N ARG A 130 6.65 11.28 22.04
CA ARG A 130 7.87 11.01 21.30
C ARG A 130 7.85 9.60 20.70
N VAL A 131 8.00 9.49 19.39
CA VAL A 131 8.24 8.23 18.69
C VAL A 131 9.75 8.09 18.48
N ILE A 132 10.34 7.04 19.00
CA ILE A 132 11.71 6.62 18.68
C ILE A 132 11.58 5.58 17.57
N PHE A 133 11.85 5.98 16.33
CA PHE A 133 11.81 5.08 15.17
C PHE A 133 13.15 4.35 15.05
N CYS A 134 13.14 3.07 15.39
CA CYS A 134 14.32 2.20 15.39
C CYS A 134 14.35 1.39 14.10
N GLY A 135 15.07 1.90 13.10
CA GLY A 135 15.32 1.18 11.86
C GLY A 135 16.32 0.05 12.07
N THR A 136 16.02 -1.14 11.56
CA THR A 136 16.86 -2.32 11.76
C THR A 136 17.85 -2.52 10.61
N SER A 137 19.13 -2.31 10.90
CA SER A 137 20.31 -2.41 10.00
C SER A 137 20.43 -3.75 9.25
N SER A 138 19.77 -4.80 9.74
CA SER A 138 19.78 -6.16 9.20
C SER A 138 18.89 -6.42 7.97
N PHE A 139 18.09 -5.46 7.52
CA PHE A 139 17.39 -5.62 6.24
C PHE A 139 18.35 -5.35 5.09
N GLU A 140 18.23 -6.15 4.02
CA GLU A 140 18.87 -5.82 2.75
C GLU A 140 18.53 -4.40 2.30
N ASN A 141 19.42 -3.79 1.51
CA ASN A 141 19.19 -2.47 0.96
C ASN A 141 17.83 -2.44 0.25
N ILE A 142 16.97 -1.49 0.61
CA ILE A 142 15.62 -1.36 0.06
C ILE A 142 15.60 -1.19 -1.46
N ALA A 143 16.70 -0.72 -2.06
CA ALA A 143 16.93 -0.67 -3.51
C ALA A 143 17.30 -2.04 -4.12
N SER A 144 18.09 -2.87 -3.42
CA SER A 144 18.54 -4.18 -3.95
C SER A 144 17.45 -5.25 -3.96
N ARG A 145 16.29 -4.99 -3.36
CA ARG A 145 15.09 -5.82 -3.47
C ARG A 145 14.51 -5.69 -4.89
N THR A 146 14.82 -6.68 -5.73
CA THR A 146 14.38 -6.80 -7.13
C THR A 146 13.09 -7.60 -7.31
N ASP A 147 12.59 -8.23 -6.25
CA ASP A 147 11.38 -9.04 -6.30
C ASP A 147 10.15 -8.14 -6.21
N ASP A 148 9.66 -7.70 -7.37
CA ASP A 148 8.54 -6.75 -7.55
C ASP A 148 7.24 -7.13 -6.81
N ALA A 149 7.10 -8.37 -6.34
CA ALA A 149 5.92 -8.88 -5.66
C ALA A 149 5.73 -8.38 -4.20
N MET A 150 6.79 -7.89 -3.53
CA MET A 150 6.82 -7.82 -2.05
C MET A 150 7.40 -6.53 -1.43
N VAL A 151 7.52 -5.42 -2.16
CA VAL A 151 8.25 -4.23 -1.64
C VAL A 151 7.35 -3.11 -1.11
N ALA A 152 7.47 -2.86 0.20
CA ALA A 152 6.88 -1.74 0.94
C ALA A 152 7.65 -0.40 0.76
N ARG A 153 8.06 -0.08 -0.48
CA ARG A 153 8.87 1.10 -0.83
C ARG A 153 8.15 2.07 -1.76
N LEU A 154 8.54 3.33 -1.70
CA LEU A 154 8.24 4.38 -2.68
C LEU A 154 9.52 4.80 -3.38
N SER A 155 9.46 4.96 -4.70
CA SER A 155 10.52 5.56 -5.52
C SER A 155 10.34 7.07 -5.55
N VAL A 156 11.37 7.82 -5.19
CA VAL A 156 11.33 9.28 -5.06
C VAL A 156 12.44 9.90 -5.90
N TRP A 157 12.08 10.88 -6.73
CA TRP A 157 13.03 11.76 -7.39
C TRP A 157 13.16 13.04 -6.56
N PRO A 158 14.33 13.34 -5.95
CA PRO A 158 14.49 14.56 -5.16
C PRO A 158 14.33 15.85 -5.97
N SER A 159 14.57 15.76 -7.29
CA SER A 159 14.41 16.79 -8.31
C SER A 159 12.96 16.92 -8.82
N ASP A 160 12.21 15.81 -8.94
CA ASP A 160 10.75 15.81 -9.21
C ASP A 160 9.96 15.15 -8.06
N LYS A 161 9.66 15.95 -7.05
CA LYS A 161 8.86 15.49 -5.89
C LYS A 161 7.35 15.52 -6.12
N THR A 162 6.87 15.96 -7.30
CA THR A 162 5.43 16.18 -7.53
C THR A 162 4.64 14.88 -7.36
N GLN A 163 5.21 13.77 -7.82
CA GLN A 163 4.60 12.43 -7.81
C GLN A 163 4.64 11.75 -6.43
N ALA A 164 5.65 12.06 -5.63
CA ALA A 164 5.87 11.46 -4.30
C ALA A 164 4.91 11.99 -3.22
N GLY A 165 4.22 13.12 -3.48
CA GLY A 165 3.24 13.70 -2.57
C GLY A 165 3.83 14.59 -1.46
N LYS A 166 2.94 15.29 -0.74
CA LYS A 166 3.33 16.42 0.13
C LYS A 166 4.22 16.01 1.30
N GLY A 167 4.09 14.81 1.86
CA GLY A 167 4.91 14.37 3.00
C GLY A 167 6.38 14.19 2.61
N ILE A 168 6.63 13.76 1.37
CA ILE A 168 7.97 13.59 0.81
C ILE A 168 8.49 14.90 0.21
N GLY A 169 7.60 15.76 -0.31
CA GLY A 169 7.93 17.09 -0.82
C GLY A 169 8.75 17.96 0.15
N LEU A 170 8.51 17.81 1.46
CA LEU A 170 9.18 18.53 2.54
C LEU A 170 10.65 18.13 2.77
N LEU A 171 11.09 16.97 2.26
CA LEU A 171 12.44 16.45 2.54
C LEU A 171 13.49 17.02 1.59
N THR A 172 14.63 17.46 2.14
CA THR A 172 15.82 17.83 1.36
C THR A 172 16.68 16.61 1.01
N ALA A 173 17.64 16.79 0.10
CA ALA A 173 18.65 15.76 -0.18
C ALA A 173 19.52 15.41 1.04
N ALA A 174 19.69 16.33 1.99
CA ALA A 174 20.38 16.05 3.25
C ALA A 174 19.51 15.17 4.15
N ASP A 175 18.21 15.46 4.25
CA ASP A 175 17.25 14.70 5.05
C ASP A 175 17.16 13.24 4.57
N PHE A 176 17.19 12.99 3.25
CA PHE A 176 17.27 11.63 2.72
C PHE A 176 18.57 10.90 3.08
N LYS A 177 19.72 11.59 3.08
CA LYS A 177 21.00 11.02 3.53
C LYS A 177 21.01 10.76 5.04
N GLU A 178 20.34 11.58 5.84
CA GLU A 178 20.14 11.32 7.27
C GLU A 178 19.19 10.13 7.49
N LEU A 179 18.09 10.03 6.73
CA LEU A 179 17.20 8.86 6.75
C LEU A 179 17.88 7.58 6.22
N GLU A 180 18.93 7.67 5.41
CA GLU A 180 19.75 6.50 5.05
C GLU A 180 20.73 6.14 6.18
N ARG A 181 21.32 7.13 6.85
CA ARG A 181 22.30 6.95 7.94
C ARG A 181 21.66 6.44 9.24
N GLU A 182 20.54 7.05 9.65
CA GLU A 182 19.95 6.83 10.97
C GLU A 182 19.17 5.51 11.03
N PRO A 183 18.00 5.31 10.41
CA PRO A 183 17.31 4.01 10.42
C PRO A 183 17.93 2.95 9.48
N GLY A 184 18.86 3.33 8.61
CA GLY A 184 19.65 2.42 7.78
C GLY A 184 19.06 2.09 6.40
N LEU A 185 19.89 1.43 5.57
CA LEU A 185 19.64 1.09 4.16
C LEU A 185 18.35 0.27 3.88
N GLY A 186 17.79 -0.39 4.89
CA GLY A 186 16.51 -1.10 4.78
C GLY A 186 15.28 -0.20 4.81
N PHE A 187 15.43 1.08 5.20
CA PHE A 187 14.34 2.03 5.39
C PHE A 187 14.41 3.25 4.46
N CYS A 188 15.62 3.68 4.11
CA CYS A 188 15.88 4.65 3.06
C CYS A 188 17.15 4.21 2.33
N SER A 189 17.19 4.30 0.99
CA SER A 189 18.48 4.30 0.31
C SER A 189 18.52 5.28 -0.85
N CYS A 190 19.54 6.13 -0.83
CA CYS A 190 19.97 7.03 -1.87
C CYS A 190 20.75 6.27 -2.96
N HIS A 191 20.29 5.08 -3.34
CA HIS A 191 21.04 4.11 -4.14
C HIS A 191 21.52 4.70 -5.48
N GLY A 192 20.69 5.53 -6.12
CA GLY A 192 21.08 6.26 -7.33
C GLY A 192 22.36 7.08 -7.10
N GLN A 193 22.37 7.93 -6.06
CA GLN A 193 23.53 8.76 -5.72
C GLN A 193 24.79 7.93 -5.44
N HIS A 194 24.67 6.78 -4.77
CA HIS A 194 25.79 5.87 -4.55
C HIS A 194 26.34 5.26 -5.85
N GLU A 195 25.50 4.95 -6.85
CA GLU A 195 25.97 4.51 -8.17
C GLU A 195 26.62 5.66 -8.95
N VAL A 196 26.08 6.90 -8.90
CA VAL A 196 26.70 8.10 -9.51
C VAL A 196 28.10 8.37 -8.94
N GLU A 197 28.22 8.35 -7.61
CA GLU A 197 29.50 8.56 -6.90
C GLU A 197 30.50 7.42 -7.23
N ARG A 198 30.04 6.16 -7.28
CA ARG A 198 30.86 4.98 -7.61
C ARG A 198 31.32 4.92 -9.07
N ARG A 199 30.52 5.40 -10.02
CA ARG A 199 30.82 5.34 -11.47
C ARG A 199 31.66 6.50 -12.00
N ALA A 200 32.02 7.46 -11.15
CA ALA A 200 32.88 8.60 -11.47
C ALA A 200 32.43 9.38 -12.73
N LYS A 201 31.28 10.06 -12.63
CA LYS A 201 30.74 11.05 -13.58
C LYS A 201 30.95 10.72 -15.08
N ARG A 202 29.94 10.12 -15.72
CA ARG A 202 29.93 10.13 -17.19
C ARG A 202 28.57 10.31 -17.85
N TRP A 203 27.46 10.01 -17.18
CA TRP A 203 26.10 10.21 -17.65
C TRP A 203 25.27 10.75 -16.47
N GLN A 204 24.29 11.62 -16.72
CA GLN A 204 23.28 12.05 -15.75
C GLN A 204 21.94 11.52 -16.26
N ASN A 205 21.54 10.34 -15.79
CA ASN A 205 20.20 9.79 -16.07
C ASN A 205 19.27 10.10 -14.89
N GLU A 206 18.01 10.44 -15.16
CA GLU A 206 16.98 10.68 -14.13
C GLU A 206 16.79 9.46 -13.19
N GLU A 207 17.06 8.24 -13.67
CA GLU A 207 17.05 7.00 -12.85
C GLU A 207 18.16 6.97 -11.79
N GLU A 208 19.26 7.70 -11.98
CA GLU A 208 20.42 7.70 -11.08
C GLU A 208 20.29 8.75 -9.93
N GLU A 209 19.18 9.50 -9.85
CA GLU A 209 18.86 10.35 -8.69
C GLU A 209 17.86 9.70 -7.71
N VAL A 210 17.33 8.51 -8.03
CA VAL A 210 16.25 7.88 -7.25
C VAL A 210 16.67 7.54 -5.82
N VAL A 211 15.84 7.98 -4.88
CA VAL A 211 15.84 7.56 -3.47
C VAL A 211 14.67 6.61 -3.25
N PHE A 212 14.93 5.48 -2.59
CA PHE A 212 13.90 4.51 -2.23
C PHE A 212 13.59 4.64 -0.74
N VAL A 213 12.32 4.88 -0.38
CA VAL A 213 11.89 5.12 1.01
C VAL A 213 10.83 4.12 1.44
N HIS A 214 10.99 3.52 2.62
CA HIS A 214 10.02 2.58 3.18
C HIS A 214 8.76 3.28 3.63
N GLN A 215 7.59 2.68 3.39
CA GLN A 215 6.29 3.25 3.72
C GLN A 215 6.16 3.69 5.19
N ALA A 216 6.76 2.94 6.12
CA ALA A 216 6.68 3.26 7.54
C ALA A 216 7.38 4.59 7.88
N VAL A 217 8.47 4.92 7.17
CA VAL A 217 9.15 6.23 7.29
C VAL A 217 8.21 7.33 6.80
N VAL A 218 7.62 7.16 5.61
CA VAL A 218 6.73 8.17 5.00
C VAL A 218 5.45 8.38 5.84
N ALA A 219 4.90 7.33 6.43
CA ALA A 219 3.78 7.43 7.36
C ALA A 219 4.17 8.13 8.68
N MET A 220 5.37 7.90 9.22
CA MET A 220 5.85 8.60 10.41
C MET A 220 6.19 10.07 10.15
N LEU A 221 6.70 10.41 8.95
CA LEU A 221 6.83 11.80 8.50
C LEU A 221 5.47 12.50 8.42
N TRP A 222 4.45 11.82 7.88
CA TRP A 222 3.07 12.31 7.88
C TRP A 222 2.49 12.46 9.30
N ALA A 223 2.82 11.56 10.22
CA ALA A 223 2.43 11.68 11.63
C ALA A 223 3.10 12.90 12.29
N GLN A 224 4.40 13.09 12.08
CA GLN A 224 5.16 14.25 12.57
C GLN A 224 4.61 15.57 12.01
N ALA A 225 4.26 15.60 10.72
CA ALA A 225 3.67 16.77 10.06
C ALA A 225 2.28 17.18 10.62
N THR A 226 1.65 16.36 11.47
CA THR A 226 0.42 16.77 12.19
C THR A 226 0.69 17.61 13.45
N GLY A 227 1.95 17.74 13.88
CA GLY A 227 2.33 18.43 15.12
C GLY A 227 1.97 17.68 16.42
N ARG A 228 1.30 16.52 16.36
CA ARG A 228 0.85 15.78 17.56
C ARG A 228 1.90 14.81 18.12
N VAL A 229 2.88 14.43 17.31
CA VAL A 229 3.97 13.52 17.71
C VAL A 229 5.30 14.07 17.21
N ALA A 230 6.35 13.95 18.03
CA ALA A 230 7.72 14.16 17.61
C ALA A 230 8.34 12.81 17.21
N VAL A 231 9.15 12.76 16.15
CA VAL A 231 9.86 11.54 15.74
C VAL A 231 11.36 11.72 15.88
N SER A 232 12.03 10.70 16.42
CA SER A 232 13.49 10.60 16.51
C SER A 232 13.93 9.33 15.80
N TRP A 233 14.83 9.45 14.84
CA TRP A 233 15.29 8.35 13.99
C TRP A 233 16.60 7.78 14.52
N HIS A 234 16.68 6.46 14.66
CA HIS A 234 17.87 5.75 15.13
C HIS A 234 17.99 4.38 14.45
N ASN A 235 19.19 3.82 14.40
CA ASN A 235 19.42 2.43 14.01
C ASN A 235 19.28 1.47 15.20
N TRP A 236 19.21 0.17 14.89
CA TRP A 236 19.25 -0.90 15.87
C TRP A 236 20.53 -0.90 16.71
N ASP A 237 21.67 -0.57 16.12
CA ASP A 237 22.97 -0.56 16.79
C ASP A 237 22.98 0.46 17.95
N TRP A 238 22.37 1.64 17.77
CA TRP A 238 22.12 2.62 18.83
C TRP A 238 21.21 2.04 19.93
N VAL A 239 20.14 1.33 19.59
CA VAL A 239 19.25 0.68 20.57
C VAL A 239 20.02 -0.36 21.39
N GLN A 240 20.85 -1.18 20.73
CA GLN A 240 21.71 -2.16 21.38
C GLN A 240 22.70 -1.49 22.32
N GLU A 241 23.40 -0.44 21.87
CA GLU A 241 24.31 0.35 22.72
C GLU A 241 23.59 0.87 23.97
N LYS A 242 22.39 1.45 23.83
CA LYS A 242 21.61 1.97 24.98
C LYS A 242 21.16 0.88 25.95
N ILE A 243 20.87 -0.33 25.46
CA ILE A 243 20.54 -1.49 26.31
C ILE A 243 21.80 -2.03 27.00
N GLU A 244 22.88 -2.26 26.26
CA GLU A 244 24.14 -2.84 26.76
C GLU A 244 24.86 -1.93 27.77
N THR A 245 24.82 -0.61 27.55
CA THR A 245 25.35 0.39 28.49
C THR A 245 24.39 0.70 29.65
N ASN A 246 23.20 0.08 29.69
CA ASN A 246 22.11 0.37 30.63
C ASN A 246 21.74 1.88 30.70
N SER A 247 21.92 2.61 29.59
CA SER A 247 21.68 4.06 29.49
C SER A 247 20.34 4.41 28.84
N LEU A 248 19.61 3.41 28.31
CA LEU A 248 18.29 3.61 27.71
C LEU A 248 17.31 4.28 28.68
N LEU A 249 17.27 3.87 29.96
CA LEU A 249 16.38 4.46 30.96
C LEU A 249 16.70 5.95 31.19
N THR A 250 17.98 6.31 31.24
CA THR A 250 18.42 7.71 31.38
C THR A 250 17.97 8.53 30.18
N TYR A 251 18.25 8.05 28.96
CA TYR A 251 17.81 8.72 27.72
C TYR A 251 16.28 8.89 27.69
N LEU A 252 15.51 7.87 28.06
CA LEU A 252 14.05 7.94 28.15
C LEU A 252 13.55 8.91 29.24
N SER A 253 14.33 9.14 30.29
CA SER A 253 14.01 10.08 31.38
C SER A 253 14.32 11.54 31.03
N ASP A 254 15.23 11.76 30.07
CA ASP A 254 15.57 13.09 29.54
C ASP A 254 14.59 13.60 28.47
N ILE A 255 13.72 12.71 27.96
CA ILE A 255 12.65 13.06 27.01
C ILE A 255 11.58 13.89 27.72
N LYS A 256 11.21 15.04 27.14
CA LYS A 256 10.25 15.99 27.73
C LYS A 256 8.80 15.58 27.50
N GLU A 257 8.56 14.81 26.43
CA GLU A 257 7.26 14.26 26.08
C GLU A 257 6.76 13.26 27.14
N SER A 258 5.51 13.43 27.56
CA SER A 258 4.84 12.61 28.57
C SER A 258 4.74 11.12 28.20
N ARG A 259 4.82 10.81 26.90
CA ARG A 259 4.70 9.47 26.34
C ARG A 259 5.84 9.18 25.39
N VAL A 260 6.42 7.98 25.51
CA VAL A 260 7.42 7.48 24.55
C VAL A 260 6.92 6.20 23.89
N ILE A 261 7.10 6.09 22.57
CA ILE A 261 6.78 4.92 21.76
C ILE A 261 8.03 4.49 21.02
N ILE A 262 8.54 3.29 21.28
CA ILE A 262 9.66 2.72 20.55
C ILE A 262 9.11 1.92 19.38
N PHE A 263 9.23 2.48 18.18
CA PHE A 263 8.74 1.87 16.93
C PHE A 263 9.80 0.94 16.36
N THR A 264 9.48 -0.35 16.22
CA THR A 264 10.34 -1.33 15.54
C THR A 264 9.48 -2.43 14.91
N VAL A 265 9.89 -2.88 13.72
CA VAL A 265 9.26 -3.99 12.99
C VAL A 265 9.97 -5.33 13.21
N LYS A 266 10.95 -5.37 14.12
CA LYS A 266 11.58 -6.61 14.61
C LYS A 266 11.17 -6.92 16.04
N LEU A 267 11.25 -8.21 16.38
CA LEU A 267 11.23 -8.69 17.76
C LEU A 267 12.36 -8.01 18.54
N ALA A 268 11.99 -7.19 19.53
CA ALA A 268 12.91 -6.54 20.43
C ALA A 268 13.11 -7.40 21.71
N PRO A 269 14.21 -7.21 22.46
CA PRO A 269 14.34 -7.81 23.77
C PRO A 269 13.17 -7.45 24.70
N SER A 270 12.69 -8.43 25.48
CA SER A 270 11.53 -8.34 26.37
C SER A 270 11.61 -7.30 27.51
N LEU A 271 12.70 -6.54 27.58
CA LEU A 271 12.93 -5.44 28.53
C LEU A 271 12.29 -4.11 28.09
N VAL A 272 11.80 -4.03 26.85
CA VAL A 272 11.30 -2.77 26.25
C VAL A 272 9.93 -3.01 25.61
N SER A 273 8.95 -2.14 25.91
CA SER A 273 7.65 -2.15 25.24
C SER A 273 7.74 -1.42 23.89
N THR A 274 7.36 -2.09 22.80
CA THR A 274 7.50 -1.60 21.43
C THR A 274 6.16 -1.44 20.70
N TYR A 275 6.20 -0.71 19.58
CA TYR A 275 5.14 -0.67 18.59
C TYR A 275 5.63 -1.15 17.21
N PRO A 276 4.97 -2.13 16.57
CA PRO A 276 3.99 -3.04 17.17
C PRO A 276 4.55 -3.81 18.38
N SER A 277 3.66 -4.42 19.16
CA SER A 277 4.09 -5.25 20.29
C SER A 277 4.92 -6.45 19.80
N GLU A 278 5.71 -7.07 20.68
CA GLU A 278 6.44 -8.30 20.34
C GLU A 278 5.46 -9.40 19.87
N ALA A 279 4.31 -9.53 20.53
CA ALA A 279 3.25 -10.49 20.16
C ALA A 279 2.62 -10.18 18.79
N GLU A 280 2.35 -8.90 18.48
CA GLU A 280 1.83 -8.50 17.16
C GLU A 280 2.87 -8.69 16.06
N THR A 281 4.15 -8.36 16.32
CA THR A 281 5.26 -8.60 15.40
C THR A 281 5.50 -10.09 15.15
N PHE A 282 5.42 -10.92 16.20
CA PHE A 282 5.48 -12.38 16.07
C PHE A 282 4.29 -12.91 15.26
N GLY A 283 3.07 -12.47 15.58
CA GLY A 283 1.84 -12.86 14.89
C GLY A 283 1.84 -12.53 13.40
N MET A 284 2.22 -11.29 13.05
CA MET A 284 2.38 -10.82 11.68
C MET A 284 3.39 -11.66 10.87
N ASN A 285 4.53 -12.02 11.48
CA ASN A 285 5.57 -12.82 10.82
C ASN A 285 5.25 -14.32 10.80
N SER A 286 4.41 -14.80 11.72
CA SER A 286 4.06 -16.22 11.88
C SER A 286 2.79 -16.64 11.12
N GLY A 287 1.86 -15.72 10.88
CA GLY A 287 0.56 -15.94 10.21
C GLY A 287 -0.41 -16.90 10.92
N LEU A 288 0.07 -17.86 11.72
CA LEU A 288 -0.71 -18.91 12.34
C LEU A 288 -1.70 -18.35 13.38
N GLN A 289 -1.27 -17.36 14.15
CA GLN A 289 -2.12 -16.68 15.14
C GLN A 289 -3.23 -15.86 14.46
N ASP A 290 -2.98 -15.32 13.27
CA ASP A 290 -4.02 -14.66 12.46
C ASP A 290 -5.04 -15.67 11.95
N ILE A 291 -4.59 -16.80 11.39
CA ILE A 291 -5.48 -17.87 10.93
C ILE A 291 -6.34 -18.40 12.09
N GLN A 292 -5.77 -18.60 13.28
CA GLN A 292 -6.51 -18.96 14.49
C GLN A 292 -7.59 -17.93 14.82
N ALA A 293 -7.28 -16.64 14.80
CA ALA A 293 -8.27 -15.59 15.05
C ALA A 293 -9.35 -15.50 13.94
N PHE A 294 -9.01 -15.77 12.67
CA PHE A 294 -10.01 -15.83 11.59
C PHE A 294 -10.94 -17.03 11.75
N ASP A 295 -10.41 -18.18 12.15
CA ASP A 295 -11.16 -19.41 12.41
C ASP A 295 -12.05 -19.23 13.65
N GLU A 296 -11.58 -18.54 14.71
CA GLU A 296 -12.36 -18.19 15.89
C GLU A 296 -13.52 -17.23 15.57
N VAL A 297 -13.26 -16.12 14.84
CA VAL A 297 -14.33 -15.21 14.41
C VAL A 297 -15.38 -15.95 13.58
N ALA A 298 -14.98 -16.87 12.70
CA ALA A 298 -15.94 -17.60 11.87
C ALA A 298 -16.73 -18.68 12.60
N ALA A 299 -16.15 -19.27 13.66
CA ALA A 299 -16.80 -20.30 14.49
C ALA A 299 -17.73 -19.73 15.58
N ASP A 300 -17.63 -18.42 15.85
CA ASP A 300 -18.50 -17.71 16.78
C ASP A 300 -19.99 -17.83 16.40
N PRO A 301 -20.88 -18.30 17.31
CA PRO A 301 -22.32 -18.40 17.06
C PRO A 301 -23.01 -17.08 16.68
N ASP A 302 -22.46 -15.93 17.09
CA ASP A 302 -22.99 -14.60 16.77
C ASP A 302 -22.49 -14.06 15.41
N THR A 303 -21.59 -14.78 14.73
CA THR A 303 -21.09 -14.40 13.40
C THR A 303 -22.15 -14.68 12.32
N PRO A 304 -22.52 -13.68 11.48
CA PRO A 304 -23.45 -13.87 10.38
C PRO A 304 -23.01 -15.00 9.42
N TRP A 305 -23.97 -15.77 8.91
CA TRP A 305 -23.70 -16.95 8.08
C TRP A 305 -22.88 -16.62 6.82
N GLU A 306 -23.02 -15.40 6.29
CA GLU A 306 -22.27 -14.90 5.14
C GLU A 306 -20.78 -14.65 5.45
N TYR A 307 -20.42 -14.49 6.73
CA TYR A 307 -19.08 -14.20 7.22
C TYR A 307 -18.41 -15.40 7.93
N SER A 308 -19.15 -16.49 8.16
CA SER A 308 -18.66 -17.70 8.85
C SER A 308 -17.95 -18.73 7.94
N TYR A 309 -17.61 -18.37 6.69
CA TYR A 309 -16.83 -19.28 5.84
C TYR A 309 -15.33 -19.20 6.13
N ARG A 310 -14.73 -20.37 6.41
CA ARG A 310 -13.28 -20.56 6.43
C ARG A 310 -12.93 -21.86 5.70
N PRO A 311 -11.79 -21.92 4.97
CA PRO A 311 -11.21 -23.18 4.54
C PRO A 311 -10.80 -24.00 5.78
N ILE A 312 -10.93 -25.32 5.72
CA ILE A 312 -10.55 -26.21 6.84
C ILE A 312 -9.04 -26.04 7.12
N THR A 313 -8.68 -25.57 8.32
CA THR A 313 -7.29 -25.45 8.79
C THR A 313 -6.96 -26.60 9.74
N CYS A 314 -5.81 -27.24 9.55
CA CYS A 314 -5.12 -27.98 10.59
C CYS A 314 -3.86 -27.21 10.98
N MET A 315 -3.68 -26.95 12.28
CA MET A 315 -2.58 -26.11 12.80
C MET A 315 -1.21 -26.82 12.79
N GLY A 316 -1.13 -28.03 12.22
CA GLY A 316 0.11 -28.80 12.08
C GLY A 316 0.59 -29.53 13.34
N TYR A 317 -0.26 -29.60 14.37
CA TYR A 317 -0.04 -30.36 15.60
C TYR A 317 -1.35 -30.99 16.10
N GLY A 318 -1.25 -32.07 16.88
CA GLY A 318 -2.41 -32.76 17.46
C GLY A 318 -3.19 -33.60 16.44
N ASP A 319 -4.50 -33.77 16.66
CA ASP A 319 -5.36 -34.52 15.74
C ASP A 319 -5.59 -33.71 14.45
N CYS A 320 -5.28 -34.30 13.29
CA CYS A 320 -5.28 -33.64 12.00
C CYS A 320 -6.70 -33.39 11.47
N ALA A 321 -7.12 -32.12 11.42
CA ALA A 321 -8.42 -31.69 10.89
C ALA A 321 -8.61 -31.94 9.38
N LEU A 322 -7.54 -32.31 8.66
CA LEU A 322 -7.55 -32.63 7.23
C LEU A 322 -7.38 -34.13 6.95
N ALA A 323 -7.39 -35.01 7.97
CA ALA A 323 -7.12 -36.44 7.81
C ALA A 323 -8.06 -37.14 6.81
N ASP A 324 -9.35 -36.78 6.81
CA ASP A 324 -10.37 -37.33 5.91
C ASP A 324 -10.61 -36.46 4.66
N TYR A 325 -9.82 -35.39 4.47
CA TYR A 325 -10.02 -34.42 3.40
C TYR A 325 -9.32 -34.84 2.10
N ASN A 326 -10.10 -35.39 1.16
CA ASN A 326 -9.62 -35.91 -0.13
C ASN A 326 -9.41 -34.83 -1.23
N GLY A 327 -9.30 -33.55 -0.86
CA GLY A 327 -9.07 -32.45 -1.80
C GLY A 327 -7.65 -31.91 -1.75
N LYS A 328 -7.33 -30.88 -2.56
CA LYS A 328 -6.01 -30.25 -2.56
C LYS A 328 -5.75 -29.50 -1.25
N VAL A 329 -4.53 -29.62 -0.72
CA VAL A 329 -4.11 -29.04 0.56
C VAL A 329 -2.94 -28.10 0.32
N VAL A 330 -2.96 -26.92 0.96
CA VAL A 330 -1.83 -25.99 0.99
C VAL A 330 -1.04 -26.22 2.27
N HIS A 331 0.23 -26.54 2.13
CA HIS A 331 1.21 -26.58 3.22
C HIS A 331 1.92 -25.23 3.29
N LYS A 332 2.05 -24.67 4.49
CA LYS A 332 2.65 -23.36 4.74
C LYS A 332 3.57 -23.45 5.95
N GLN A 333 4.82 -23.01 5.81
CA GLN A 333 5.66 -22.76 6.98
C GLN A 333 5.10 -21.57 7.77
N THR A 334 5.30 -21.57 9.08
CA THR A 334 4.85 -20.49 9.97
C THR A 334 5.63 -19.20 9.71
N PHE A 335 6.93 -19.23 9.40
CA PHE A 335 7.69 -18.02 9.05
C PHE A 335 8.08 -18.01 7.56
N PRO A 336 7.11 -17.79 6.63
CA PRO A 336 7.41 -17.76 5.21
C PRO A 336 8.14 -16.46 4.86
N THR A 337 9.44 -16.59 4.59
CA THR A 337 10.28 -15.54 4.01
C THR A 337 10.04 -15.36 2.51
N ALA A 338 9.44 -16.35 1.82
CA ALA A 338 9.14 -16.30 0.39
C ALA A 338 8.05 -17.30 -0.04
N GLU A 339 7.53 -17.15 -1.26
CA GLU A 339 6.47 -18.01 -1.82
C GLU A 339 6.90 -19.49 -1.97
N HIS A 340 8.19 -19.79 -2.06
CA HIS A 340 8.71 -21.16 -2.13
C HIS A 340 8.52 -21.98 -0.84
N GLN A 341 7.96 -21.38 0.22
CA GLN A 341 7.55 -22.04 1.47
C GLN A 341 6.03 -22.29 1.55
N VAL A 342 5.32 -22.16 0.42
CA VAL A 342 3.90 -22.47 0.25
C VAL A 342 3.73 -23.49 -0.87
N HIS A 343 3.27 -24.71 -0.54
CA HIS A 343 3.16 -25.82 -1.51
C HIS A 343 1.73 -26.35 -1.57
N VAL A 344 1.26 -26.71 -2.77
CA VAL A 344 -0.07 -27.27 -2.97
C VAL A 344 0.07 -28.76 -3.26
N GLN A 345 -0.28 -29.58 -2.28
CA GLN A 345 -0.40 -31.02 -2.46
C GLN A 345 -1.69 -31.35 -3.19
N ASP A 346 -1.57 -32.01 -4.34
CA ASP A 346 -2.68 -32.58 -5.09
C ASP A 346 -2.82 -34.08 -4.76
N PRO A 347 -3.99 -34.57 -4.31
CA PRO A 347 -4.18 -36.00 -4.05
C PRO A 347 -3.96 -36.90 -5.28
N SER A 348 -4.05 -36.34 -6.49
CA SER A 348 -3.76 -37.06 -7.74
C SER A 348 -2.28 -37.09 -8.13
N ASP A 349 -1.44 -36.33 -7.44
CA ASP A 349 0.02 -36.26 -7.63
C ASP A 349 0.72 -36.24 -6.25
N PRO A 350 0.97 -37.41 -5.63
CA PRO A 350 1.54 -37.48 -4.27
C PRO A 350 2.91 -36.81 -4.12
N ASP A 351 3.67 -36.69 -5.22
CA ASP A 351 5.01 -36.09 -5.25
C ASP A 351 4.96 -34.55 -5.39
N SER A 352 3.77 -33.96 -5.53
CA SER A 352 3.56 -32.49 -5.62
C SER A 352 3.91 -31.69 -4.36
N CYS A 353 4.15 -32.36 -3.23
CA CYS A 353 4.65 -31.74 -2.00
C CYS A 353 5.89 -32.50 -1.51
N ASN A 354 6.95 -31.77 -1.14
CA ASN A 354 8.20 -32.41 -0.74
C ASN A 354 8.10 -33.03 0.68
N ALA A 355 8.86 -34.12 0.88
CA ALA A 355 8.88 -34.84 2.16
C ALA A 355 9.44 -33.99 3.32
N GLU A 356 10.26 -32.97 3.00
CA GLU A 356 10.83 -32.04 3.98
C GLU A 356 9.72 -31.22 4.66
N GLN A 357 8.81 -30.61 3.90
CA GLN A 357 7.70 -29.83 4.46
C GLN A 357 6.66 -30.69 5.16
N LEU A 358 6.40 -31.91 4.67
CA LEU A 358 5.55 -32.87 5.37
C LEU A 358 6.17 -33.27 6.72
N SER A 359 7.50 -33.26 6.87
CA SER A 359 8.17 -33.54 8.15
C SER A 359 8.09 -32.39 9.17
N LEU A 360 7.70 -31.18 8.74
CA LEU A 360 7.41 -30.03 9.62
C LEU A 360 5.98 -30.09 10.20
N LEU A 361 5.12 -30.98 9.71
CA LEU A 361 3.83 -31.27 10.33
C LEU A 361 4.00 -32.33 11.43
N THR A 362 3.52 -32.01 12.62
CA THR A 362 3.51 -32.90 13.79
C THR A 362 2.12 -33.45 14.12
N CYS A 363 1.10 -33.10 13.32
CA CYS A 363 -0.25 -33.63 13.47
C CYS A 363 -0.35 -35.08 12.99
N THR A 364 -1.19 -35.86 13.66
CA THR A 364 -1.47 -37.27 13.33
C THR A 364 -2.94 -37.47 12.95
N PRO A 365 -3.30 -38.51 12.19
CA PRO A 365 -4.70 -38.88 12.00
C PRO A 365 -5.42 -39.07 13.36
N PRO A 366 -6.70 -38.65 13.48
CA PRO A 366 -7.46 -38.81 14.72
C PRO A 366 -7.44 -40.26 15.23
N GLY A 367 -7.00 -40.44 16.47
CA GLY A 367 -6.95 -41.75 17.12
C GLY A 367 -5.66 -42.56 16.91
N ASP A 368 -4.64 -42.04 16.22
CA ASP A 368 -3.31 -42.66 16.22
C ASP A 368 -2.70 -42.65 17.64
N ALA A 369 -2.13 -43.78 18.06
CA ALA A 369 -1.52 -43.98 19.37
C ALA A 369 -0.12 -43.35 19.49
N ARG A 370 0.44 -42.81 18.40
CA ARG A 370 1.71 -42.04 18.40
C ARG A 370 1.61 -40.65 19.06
N ARG A 371 0.76 -40.51 20.07
CA ARG A 371 0.74 -39.35 20.96
C ARG A 371 2.02 -39.34 21.78
N ASP A 372 2.94 -38.44 21.44
CA ASP A 372 3.93 -37.94 22.40
C ASP A 372 3.59 -36.49 22.76
N PRO A 373 2.79 -36.25 23.83
CA PRO A 373 2.48 -34.91 24.31
C PRO A 373 3.68 -34.23 24.99
N GLY A 374 4.81 -34.96 25.17
CA GLY A 374 5.94 -34.59 26.01
C GLY A 374 7.14 -34.01 25.27
N GLY A 375 7.13 -34.02 23.93
CA GLY A 375 8.23 -33.56 23.07
C GLY A 375 8.51 -32.05 23.06
N ARG A 376 8.50 -31.37 24.22
CA ARG A 376 8.97 -29.98 24.34
C ARG A 376 10.48 -29.91 24.14
N GLY A 377 10.88 -29.69 22.89
CA GLY A 377 12.20 -29.15 22.57
C GLY A 377 12.35 -27.72 23.12
N THR A 378 12.76 -27.59 24.38
CA THR A 378 13.19 -26.31 24.95
C THR A 378 14.54 -25.92 24.34
N GLY A 379 14.54 -25.36 23.12
CA GLY A 379 15.76 -24.91 22.46
C GLY A 379 15.56 -24.49 21.00
N GLY A 380 15.59 -23.18 20.76
CA GLY A 380 15.58 -22.60 19.41
C GLY A 380 14.19 -22.45 18.79
N ALA A 381 14.09 -21.55 17.81
CA ALA A 381 12.87 -21.29 17.05
C ALA A 381 12.59 -22.46 16.09
N GLN A 382 11.94 -23.52 16.60
CA GLN A 382 11.46 -24.61 15.75
C GLN A 382 10.47 -24.07 14.71
N GLN A 383 10.76 -24.34 13.44
CA GLN A 383 9.87 -24.01 12.32
C GLN A 383 8.68 -24.94 12.35
N PHE A 384 7.52 -24.43 12.77
CA PHE A 384 6.26 -25.13 12.61
C PHE A 384 5.76 -24.95 11.16
N ALA A 385 5.08 -25.95 10.63
CA ALA A 385 4.23 -25.80 9.45
C ALA A 385 2.77 -26.01 9.85
N TYR A 386 1.86 -25.43 9.08
CA TYR A 386 0.44 -25.73 9.14
C TYR A 386 -0.07 -26.06 7.74
N HIS A 387 -1.25 -26.66 7.66
CA HIS A 387 -1.84 -27.03 6.38
C HIS A 387 -3.34 -26.77 6.35
N GLN A 388 -3.82 -26.32 5.19
CA GLN A 388 -5.16 -25.76 5.03
C GLN A 388 -5.77 -26.22 3.70
N GLN A 389 -7.08 -26.42 3.67
CA GLN A 389 -7.83 -26.65 2.44
C GLN A 389 -7.46 -25.62 1.36
N PHE A 390 -7.03 -26.08 0.19
CA PHE A 390 -6.90 -25.22 -0.98
C PHE A 390 -8.29 -24.85 -1.51
N VAL A 391 -8.50 -23.56 -1.78
CA VAL A 391 -9.72 -23.05 -2.40
C VAL A 391 -9.38 -22.59 -3.81
N ASP A 392 -9.94 -23.26 -4.82
CA ASP A 392 -9.59 -23.06 -6.24
C ASP A 392 -9.76 -21.61 -6.74
N THR A 393 -10.61 -20.82 -6.07
CA THR A 393 -10.84 -19.40 -6.37
C THR A 393 -9.62 -18.52 -6.07
N VAL A 394 -8.77 -18.87 -5.10
CA VAL A 394 -7.56 -18.10 -4.77
C VAL A 394 -6.68 -17.97 -6.01
N LYS A 395 -6.48 -19.08 -6.73
CA LYS A 395 -5.75 -19.11 -8.01
C LYS A 395 -6.61 -18.64 -9.19
N SER A 396 -7.87 -19.09 -9.27
CA SER A 396 -8.65 -18.94 -10.50
C SER A 396 -9.52 -17.68 -10.58
N TRP A 397 -9.77 -16.99 -9.48
CA TRP A 397 -10.47 -15.69 -9.41
C TRP A 397 -9.54 -14.57 -8.93
N GLY A 398 -8.68 -14.86 -7.94
CA GLY A 398 -7.69 -13.94 -7.38
C GLY A 398 -7.94 -13.62 -5.90
N LYS A 399 -7.36 -12.52 -5.44
CA LYS A 399 -7.55 -11.97 -4.08
C LYS A 399 -7.84 -10.47 -4.13
N CYS A 400 -8.85 -10.03 -3.38
CA CYS A 400 -9.15 -8.62 -3.17
C CYS A 400 -8.26 -8.08 -2.05
N ARG A 401 -7.39 -7.11 -2.33
CA ARG A 401 -6.66 -6.38 -1.30
C ARG A 401 -7.51 -5.19 -0.86
N MET A 402 -7.85 -5.10 0.42
CA MET A 402 -8.65 -4.01 0.99
C MET A 402 -7.85 -3.28 2.07
N TRP A 403 -7.68 -1.97 1.92
CA TRP A 403 -6.98 -1.12 2.89
C TRP A 403 -7.98 -0.38 3.76
N ILE A 404 -7.76 -0.41 5.08
CA ILE A 404 -8.58 0.26 6.08
C ILE A 404 -7.67 1.06 6.99
N ALA A 405 -8.00 2.34 7.23
CA ALA A 405 -7.32 3.19 8.21
C ALA A 405 -8.35 3.89 9.11
N GLY A 406 -8.18 3.80 10.43
CA GLY A 406 -9.10 4.40 11.42
C GLY A 406 -10.58 4.10 11.13
N GLY A 407 -10.91 2.85 10.80
CA GLY A 407 -12.28 2.40 10.49
C GLY A 407 -12.85 2.87 9.15
N THR A 408 -12.04 3.47 8.27
CA THR A 408 -12.43 3.90 6.92
C THR A 408 -11.76 3.03 5.86
N ILE A 409 -12.52 2.45 4.92
CA ILE A 409 -11.94 1.77 3.76
C ILE A 409 -11.33 2.84 2.84
N LEU A 410 -10.02 2.75 2.58
CA LEU A 410 -9.29 3.66 1.69
C LEU A 410 -9.41 3.23 0.23
N SER A 411 -9.27 1.93 -0.06
CA SER A 411 -9.35 1.37 -1.41
C SER A 411 -9.60 -0.13 -1.37
N VAL A 412 -10.03 -0.67 -2.52
CA VAL A 412 -10.09 -2.11 -2.78
C VAL A 412 -9.53 -2.40 -4.17
N ALA A 413 -8.50 -3.22 -4.24
CA ALA A 413 -7.86 -3.69 -5.47
C ALA A 413 -8.07 -5.20 -5.65
N LEU A 414 -7.90 -5.70 -6.86
CA LEU A 414 -7.97 -7.13 -7.20
C LEU A 414 -6.63 -7.58 -7.77
N THR A 415 -5.94 -8.50 -7.08
CA THR A 415 -4.75 -9.19 -7.57
C THR A 415 -5.14 -10.52 -8.22
N LYS A 416 -4.65 -10.78 -9.43
CA LYS A 416 -4.86 -12.01 -10.21
C LYS A 416 -3.53 -12.60 -10.67
N PHE A 417 -3.49 -13.91 -10.85
CA PHE A 417 -2.37 -14.60 -11.51
C PHE A 417 -2.44 -14.39 -13.02
N SER A 418 -1.31 -14.02 -13.63
CA SER A 418 -1.15 -13.88 -15.07
C SER A 418 -1.19 -15.25 -15.76
N PRO A 419 -2.07 -15.48 -16.76
CA PRO A 419 -2.11 -16.76 -17.47
C PRO A 419 -0.79 -17.03 -18.21
N GLY A 420 -0.05 -18.06 -17.77
CA GLY A 420 1.18 -18.50 -18.44
C GLY A 420 2.48 -17.92 -17.88
N THR A 421 2.43 -17.06 -16.86
CA THR A 421 3.61 -16.67 -16.06
C THR A 421 3.37 -16.99 -14.58
N GLN A 422 4.39 -16.80 -13.74
CA GLN A 422 4.22 -16.88 -12.27
C GLN A 422 3.80 -15.52 -11.66
N ASP A 423 3.75 -14.47 -12.47
CA ASP A 423 3.53 -13.11 -12.00
C ASP A 423 2.08 -12.88 -11.56
N THR A 424 1.90 -11.96 -10.61
CA THR A 424 0.58 -11.43 -10.28
C THR A 424 0.41 -10.01 -10.78
N GLN A 425 -0.79 -9.70 -11.26
CA GLN A 425 -1.19 -8.36 -11.71
C GLN A 425 -2.26 -7.83 -10.76
N THR A 426 -2.08 -6.60 -10.27
CA THR A 426 -3.05 -5.92 -9.40
C THR A 426 -3.69 -4.77 -10.15
N TYR A 427 -5.00 -4.58 -9.91
CA TYR A 427 -5.84 -3.58 -10.57
C TYR A 427 -6.84 -2.99 -9.58
N GLU A 428 -7.36 -1.80 -9.85
CA GLU A 428 -8.55 -1.30 -9.17
C GLU A 428 -9.74 -2.29 -9.32
N LEU A 429 -10.48 -2.53 -8.24
CA LEU A 429 -11.61 -3.45 -8.28
C LEU A 429 -12.83 -2.80 -8.94
N VAL A 430 -13.05 -3.10 -10.22
CA VAL A 430 -14.29 -2.75 -10.93
C VAL A 430 -15.37 -3.81 -10.67
N PRO A 431 -16.48 -3.51 -9.96
CA PRO A 431 -17.48 -4.52 -9.58
C PRO A 431 -18.18 -5.18 -10.76
N ASP A 432 -18.46 -4.40 -11.81
CA ASP A 432 -19.16 -4.86 -13.03
C ASP A 432 -18.36 -5.90 -13.83
N ILE A 433 -17.04 -6.00 -13.60
CA ILE A 433 -16.15 -7.00 -14.21
C ILE A 433 -15.78 -8.10 -13.20
N THR A 434 -15.54 -7.73 -11.95
CA THR A 434 -14.99 -8.62 -10.91
C THR A 434 -16.01 -9.64 -10.40
N PHE A 435 -17.28 -9.23 -10.27
CA PHE A 435 -18.38 -10.08 -9.79
C PHE A 435 -19.29 -10.56 -10.94
N ASP A 436 -18.83 -10.46 -12.18
CA ASP A 436 -19.51 -11.03 -13.35
C ASP A 436 -19.29 -12.55 -13.42
N PHE A 437 -19.94 -13.27 -12.49
CA PHE A 437 -19.90 -14.73 -12.41
C PHE A 437 -20.76 -15.43 -13.46
N LEU A 438 -21.41 -14.68 -14.35
CA LEU A 438 -22.31 -15.23 -15.36
C LEU A 438 -21.54 -15.85 -16.52
N ASN A 439 -22.03 -17.01 -16.96
CA ASN A 439 -21.48 -17.71 -18.11
C ASN A 439 -21.87 -16.92 -19.39
N ARG A 440 -20.89 -16.28 -20.06
CA ARG A 440 -21.08 -15.44 -21.27
C ARG A 440 -21.68 -16.17 -22.49
N ASN A 441 -22.02 -17.45 -22.35
CA ASN A 441 -22.71 -18.27 -23.33
C ASN A 441 -24.25 -18.20 -23.23
N GLN A 442 -24.79 -17.49 -22.25
CA GLN A 442 -26.21 -17.10 -22.27
C GLN A 442 -26.38 -15.99 -23.32
N GLY A 443 -27.43 -16.10 -24.15
CA GLY A 443 -27.69 -15.19 -25.27
C GLY A 443 -28.01 -13.74 -24.86
N PRO A 444 -28.45 -12.89 -25.81
CA PRO A 444 -28.72 -11.48 -25.53
C PRO A 444 -29.68 -11.31 -24.35
N CYS A 445 -29.18 -10.67 -23.28
CA CYS A 445 -29.96 -10.37 -22.09
C CYS A 445 -30.94 -9.22 -22.34
N SER A 446 -32.11 -9.26 -21.71
CA SER A 446 -33.01 -8.11 -21.68
C SER A 446 -32.41 -6.95 -20.88
N GLU A 447 -32.93 -5.74 -21.09
CA GLU A 447 -32.52 -4.55 -20.33
C GLU A 447 -32.77 -4.73 -18.83
N GLU A 448 -33.92 -5.32 -18.46
CA GLU A 448 -34.27 -5.67 -17.08
C GLU A 448 -33.29 -6.66 -16.48
N GLN A 449 -32.86 -7.67 -17.24
CA GLN A 449 -31.87 -8.64 -16.79
C GLN A 449 -30.52 -7.96 -16.51
N THR A 450 -30.07 -7.11 -17.44
CA THR A 450 -28.86 -6.30 -17.30
C THR A 450 -28.91 -5.41 -16.06
N LYS A 451 -30.03 -4.72 -15.80
CA LYS A 451 -30.25 -3.91 -14.60
C LYS A 451 -30.19 -4.74 -13.31
N ARG A 452 -30.87 -5.89 -13.26
CA ARG A 452 -30.83 -6.81 -12.10
C ARG A 452 -29.43 -7.35 -11.83
N ASP A 453 -28.67 -7.69 -12.86
CA ASP A 453 -27.34 -8.26 -12.70
C ASP A 453 -26.30 -7.19 -12.30
N LYS A 454 -26.41 -5.96 -12.82
CA LYS A 454 -25.64 -4.81 -12.30
C LYS A 454 -25.90 -4.55 -10.82
N GLN A 455 -27.17 -4.55 -10.39
CA GLN A 455 -27.51 -4.41 -8.98
C GLN A 455 -26.93 -5.54 -8.12
N ARG A 456 -26.96 -6.79 -8.60
CA ARG A 456 -26.35 -7.93 -7.90
C ARG A 456 -24.84 -7.80 -7.75
N ARG A 457 -24.13 -7.30 -8.77
CA ARG A 457 -22.68 -7.02 -8.68
C ARG A 457 -22.36 -5.89 -7.70
N ALA A 458 -23.18 -4.83 -7.68
CA ALA A 458 -23.08 -3.77 -6.68
C ALA A 458 -23.34 -4.30 -5.25
N ASN A 459 -24.37 -5.12 -5.05
CA ASN A 459 -24.64 -5.76 -3.76
C ASN A 459 -23.47 -6.63 -3.29
N LYS A 460 -22.79 -7.35 -4.19
CA LYS A 460 -21.64 -8.19 -3.85
C LYS A 460 -20.40 -7.38 -3.46
N MET A 461 -20.20 -6.21 -4.08
CA MET A 461 -19.18 -5.24 -3.63
C MET A 461 -19.49 -4.70 -2.23
N GLU A 462 -20.75 -4.43 -1.93
CA GLU A 462 -21.14 -3.94 -0.59
C GLU A 462 -21.08 -5.05 0.47
N GLU A 463 -21.34 -6.31 0.10
CA GLU A 463 -21.05 -7.46 0.96
C GLU A 463 -19.55 -7.59 1.29
N LEU A 464 -18.66 -7.42 0.29
CA LEU A 464 -17.21 -7.41 0.49
C LEU A 464 -16.78 -6.31 1.47
N ARG A 465 -17.28 -5.08 1.30
CA ARG A 465 -17.01 -3.95 2.20
C ARG A 465 -17.48 -4.20 3.62
N ARG A 466 -18.72 -4.70 3.79
CA ARG A 466 -19.27 -5.04 5.11
C ARG A 466 -18.48 -6.18 5.77
N PHE A 467 -18.08 -7.20 5.02
CA PHE A 467 -17.22 -8.28 5.53
C PHE A 467 -15.87 -7.77 6.02
N GLY A 468 -15.16 -6.97 5.21
CA GLY A 468 -13.88 -6.38 5.62
C GLY A 468 -13.99 -5.51 6.87
N MET A 469 -15.05 -4.69 6.96
CA MET A 469 -15.32 -3.88 8.16
C MET A 469 -15.80 -4.70 9.37
N TYR A 470 -16.46 -5.84 9.16
CA TYR A 470 -16.82 -6.78 10.22
C TYR A 470 -15.55 -7.37 10.85
N MET A 471 -14.67 -7.93 10.03
CA MET A 471 -13.39 -8.49 10.47
C MET A 471 -12.50 -7.43 11.14
N TYR A 472 -12.41 -6.22 10.58
CA TYR A 472 -11.69 -5.09 11.19
C TYR A 472 -12.15 -4.80 12.63
N ARG A 473 -13.45 -4.94 12.92
CA ARG A 473 -14.03 -4.69 14.25
C ARG A 473 -13.90 -5.90 15.18
N ARG A 474 -14.01 -7.14 14.69
CA ARG A 474 -13.97 -8.36 15.51
C ARG A 474 -12.55 -8.77 15.91
N LEU A 475 -11.56 -8.63 15.05
CA LEU A 475 -10.20 -9.13 15.33
C LEU A 475 -9.56 -8.50 16.60
N PRO A 476 -9.67 -7.17 16.85
CA PRO A 476 -9.20 -6.57 18.11
C PRO A 476 -10.03 -6.96 19.35
N GLN A 477 -11.21 -7.58 19.18
CA GLN A 477 -12.05 -8.07 20.28
C GLN A 477 -11.66 -9.52 20.65
N VAL A 478 -11.32 -10.34 19.64
CA VAL A 478 -10.78 -11.70 19.83
C VAL A 478 -9.39 -11.65 20.44
N ASN A 479 -8.47 -10.86 19.88
CA ASN A 479 -7.12 -10.73 20.43
C ASN A 479 -6.61 -9.27 20.37
N PRO A 480 -6.84 -8.48 21.44
CA PRO A 480 -6.49 -7.06 21.45
C PRO A 480 -4.97 -6.78 21.43
N GLN A 481 -4.13 -7.77 21.77
CA GLN A 481 -2.67 -7.63 21.75
C GLN A 481 -2.09 -7.91 20.35
N LEU A 482 -2.61 -8.96 19.68
CA LEU A 482 -2.22 -9.38 18.34
C LEU A 482 -2.67 -8.41 17.24
N PHE A 483 -3.76 -7.67 17.46
CA PHE A 483 -4.35 -6.75 16.48
C PHE A 483 -4.35 -5.29 16.96
N ALA A 484 -3.44 -4.91 17.86
CA ALA A 484 -3.41 -3.57 18.44
C ALA A 484 -3.23 -2.46 17.39
N SER A 485 -2.41 -2.70 16.36
CA SER A 485 -2.13 -1.72 15.31
C SER A 485 -3.25 -1.54 14.28
N LEU A 486 -4.28 -2.41 14.25
CA LEU A 486 -5.47 -2.23 13.39
C LEU A 486 -6.17 -0.90 13.67
N LYS A 487 -6.06 -0.37 14.90
CA LYS A 487 -6.57 0.97 15.26
C LYS A 487 -6.05 2.09 14.34
N VAL A 488 -4.83 1.93 13.84
CA VAL A 488 -4.24 2.81 12.82
C VAL A 488 -4.63 2.33 11.43
N GLY A 489 -4.32 1.06 11.10
CA GLY A 489 -4.77 0.48 9.83
C GLY A 489 -4.22 -0.90 9.48
N VAL A 490 -4.80 -1.48 8.43
CA VAL A 490 -4.56 -2.85 7.96
C VAL A 490 -4.88 -2.99 6.47
N ARG A 491 -4.21 -3.92 5.80
CA ARG A 491 -4.58 -4.48 4.50
C ARG A 491 -5.09 -5.91 4.71
N PHE A 492 -6.32 -6.20 4.31
CA PHE A 492 -6.82 -7.57 4.23
C PHE A 492 -6.71 -8.11 2.82
N ASP A 493 -6.14 -9.31 2.67
CA ASP A 493 -6.20 -10.08 1.44
C ASP A 493 -7.41 -11.02 1.55
N ILE A 494 -8.48 -10.69 0.82
CA ILE A 494 -9.80 -11.33 0.90
C ILE A 494 -10.05 -12.18 -0.35
N CYS A 495 -10.44 -13.44 -0.15
CA CYS A 495 -10.84 -14.37 -1.21
C CYS A 495 -12.34 -14.71 -1.11
N ILE A 496 -12.89 -15.35 -2.14
CA ILE A 496 -14.29 -15.80 -2.19
C ILE A 496 -14.34 -17.33 -2.25
N SER A 497 -15.27 -18.00 -1.57
CA SER A 497 -15.30 -19.48 -1.47
C SER A 497 -15.53 -20.18 -2.81
N GLU A 498 -16.34 -19.57 -3.68
CA GLU A 498 -16.67 -20.06 -5.02
C GLU A 498 -16.98 -18.89 -5.96
N LYS A 499 -16.90 -19.11 -7.28
CA LYS A 499 -17.22 -18.10 -8.31
C LYS A 499 -18.73 -18.01 -8.55
N SER A 500 -19.49 -17.71 -7.50
CA SER A 500 -20.94 -17.56 -7.54
C SER A 500 -21.35 -16.28 -6.79
N ARG A 501 -22.64 -15.95 -6.77
CA ARG A 501 -23.16 -14.83 -5.98
C ARG A 501 -23.26 -15.20 -4.50
N GLU A 502 -23.45 -16.48 -4.26
CA GLU A 502 -23.60 -17.18 -2.99
C GLU A 502 -22.25 -17.44 -2.31
N GLY A 503 -21.14 -17.39 -3.06
CA GLY A 503 -19.78 -17.59 -2.58
C GLY A 503 -19.39 -16.58 -1.51
N ARG A 504 -19.00 -17.08 -0.34
CA ARG A 504 -18.75 -16.27 0.86
C ARG A 504 -17.33 -15.76 0.89
N PHE A 505 -17.13 -14.55 1.42
CA PHE A 505 -15.80 -13.98 1.56
C PHE A 505 -15.06 -14.59 2.77
N PHE A 506 -13.74 -14.69 2.67
CA PHE A 506 -12.86 -15.08 3.76
C PHE A 506 -11.52 -14.34 3.68
N ILE A 507 -10.91 -14.03 4.83
CA ILE A 507 -9.56 -13.47 4.87
C ILE A 507 -8.54 -14.59 4.68
N LEU A 508 -7.57 -14.36 3.79
CA LEU A 508 -6.37 -15.18 3.60
C LEU A 508 -5.21 -14.66 4.47
N GLU A 509 -5.08 -13.34 4.59
CA GLU A 509 -3.99 -12.66 5.32
C GLU A 509 -4.43 -11.27 5.83
N ALA A 510 -3.91 -10.85 6.99
CA ALA A 510 -4.14 -9.51 7.57
C ALA A 510 -2.81 -8.77 7.79
N ARG A 511 -2.35 -8.01 6.79
CA ARG A 511 -1.11 -7.24 6.92
C ARG A 511 -1.35 -5.92 7.64
N ARG A 512 -0.75 -5.72 8.81
CA ARG A 512 -0.82 -4.46 9.57
C ARG A 512 -0.06 -3.36 8.83
N TRP A 513 -0.49 -2.10 8.98
CA TRP A 513 0.08 -0.97 8.23
C TRP A 513 1.62 -0.82 8.29
N PRO A 514 2.37 -1.19 9.36
CA PRO A 514 3.84 -1.06 9.36
C PRO A 514 4.55 -1.97 8.35
N VAL A 515 3.90 -3.09 7.96
CA VAL A 515 4.47 -4.15 7.09
C VAL A 515 3.61 -4.47 5.87
N ALA A 516 2.45 -3.84 5.72
CA ALA A 516 1.55 -4.12 4.61
C ALA A 516 2.06 -3.51 3.31
N GLU A 517 2.59 -4.30 2.36
CA GLU A 517 2.95 -3.73 1.05
C GLU A 517 1.72 -3.05 0.45
N SER A 518 1.78 -1.72 0.33
CA SER A 518 0.62 -0.90 -0.03
C SER A 518 0.92 0.13 -1.12
N PHE A 519 2.14 0.10 -1.68
CA PHE A 519 2.73 1.17 -2.50
C PHE A 519 3.36 0.70 -3.81
N GLY A 520 2.93 -0.45 -4.35
CA GLY A 520 3.26 -0.78 -5.73
C GLY A 520 2.53 0.17 -6.69
N ASP A 521 3.21 0.64 -7.73
CA ASP A 521 2.66 1.57 -8.74
C ASP A 521 1.39 1.02 -9.44
N SER A 522 1.19 -0.31 -9.41
CA SER A 522 -0.03 -1.00 -9.89
C SER A 522 -1.23 -0.92 -8.95
N VAL A 523 -1.08 -0.31 -7.77
CA VAL A 523 -2.07 -0.30 -6.67
C VAL A 523 -2.52 1.12 -6.31
N LEU A 524 -1.65 2.11 -6.49
CA LEU A 524 -1.91 3.50 -6.11
C LEU A 524 -2.11 4.40 -7.33
N GLY A 525 -3.17 5.21 -7.28
CA GLY A 525 -3.22 6.44 -8.06
C GLY A 525 -2.37 7.53 -7.40
N TYR A 526 -1.88 8.46 -8.22
CA TYR A 526 -1.22 9.69 -7.77
C TYR A 526 -2.11 10.49 -6.78
N PRO A 527 -1.57 11.08 -5.69
CA PRO A 527 -0.17 11.03 -5.27
C PRO A 527 0.16 9.75 -4.49
N TYR A 528 1.38 9.23 -4.66
CA TYR A 528 1.75 7.91 -4.15
C TYR A 528 1.89 7.82 -2.61
N ASP A 529 1.86 8.93 -1.87
CA ASP A 529 1.86 8.93 -0.40
C ASP A 529 0.46 8.86 0.24
N ALA A 530 -0.63 8.76 -0.53
CA ALA A 530 -2.00 8.88 -0.02
C ALA A 530 -2.35 7.92 1.14
N PHE A 531 -1.91 6.65 1.08
CA PHE A 531 -2.12 5.71 2.19
C PHE A 531 -1.16 5.96 3.36
N CYS A 532 0.08 6.38 3.11
CA CYS A 532 1.01 6.81 4.17
C CYS A 532 0.45 7.99 4.95
N LYS A 533 -0.16 8.96 4.26
CA LYS A 533 -0.86 10.08 4.87
C LYS A 533 -2.00 9.62 5.78
N ALA A 534 -2.83 8.70 5.29
CA ALA A 534 -3.93 8.15 6.07
C ALA A 534 -3.44 7.40 7.32
N PHE A 535 -2.45 6.51 7.19
CA PHE A 535 -1.89 5.79 8.34
C PHE A 535 -1.15 6.72 9.30
N GLY A 536 -0.38 7.68 8.81
CA GLY A 536 0.33 8.67 9.63
C GLY A 536 -0.60 9.55 10.44
N ALA A 537 -1.65 10.09 9.82
CA ALA A 537 -2.69 10.85 10.52
C ALA A 537 -3.41 10.01 11.58
N ARG A 538 -3.83 8.77 11.25
CA ARG A 538 -4.47 7.88 12.23
C ARG A 538 -3.53 7.43 13.35
N PHE A 539 -2.24 7.29 13.08
CA PHE A 539 -1.24 7.05 14.11
C PHE A 539 -1.15 8.24 15.06
N SER A 540 -1.02 9.47 14.53
CA SER A 540 -0.89 10.66 15.38
C SER A 540 -2.16 10.96 16.18
N GLU A 541 -3.34 10.67 15.63
CA GLU A 541 -4.63 10.70 16.36
C GLU A 541 -4.74 9.65 17.47
N GLN A 542 -4.21 8.45 17.25
CA GLN A 542 -4.30 7.34 18.22
C GLN A 542 -3.26 7.45 19.33
N TYR A 543 -2.13 8.12 19.07
CA TYR A 543 -0.96 8.08 19.93
C TYR A 543 -0.52 9.42 20.52
N GLY A 544 -0.72 10.55 19.83
CA GLY A 544 -0.44 11.90 20.35
C GLY A 544 -1.68 12.62 20.89
N THR A 545 -1.48 13.67 21.68
CA THR A 545 -2.56 14.48 22.25
C THR A 545 -3.31 15.30 21.18
N PRO A 546 -4.63 15.51 21.32
CA PRO A 546 -5.37 16.45 20.48
C PRO A 546 -4.85 17.89 20.62
N ILE A 547 -4.47 18.51 19.51
CA ILE A 547 -4.28 19.96 19.45
C ILE A 547 -5.66 20.60 19.67
N ALA A 548 -5.78 21.44 20.70
CA ALA A 548 -6.99 22.22 20.92
C ALA A 548 -7.23 23.12 19.70
N ALA A 549 -8.43 23.07 19.13
CA ALA A 549 -8.80 24.03 18.09
C ALA A 549 -8.72 25.44 18.68
N ALA A 550 -8.14 26.38 17.93
CA ALA A 550 -8.16 27.78 18.31
C ALA A 550 -9.62 28.20 18.56
N PRO A 551 -9.92 28.95 19.64
CA PRO A 551 -11.26 29.47 19.84
C PRO A 551 -11.62 30.33 18.63
N VAL A 552 -12.72 29.98 17.96
CA VAL A 552 -13.28 30.84 16.91
C VAL A 552 -13.67 32.13 17.60
N SER A 553 -12.92 33.20 17.35
CA SER A 553 -13.29 34.53 17.80
C SER A 553 -14.61 34.87 17.11
N GLU A 554 -15.68 35.00 17.90
CA GLU A 554 -16.89 35.66 17.46
C GLU A 554 -16.50 37.09 17.10
N GLU A 555 -16.35 37.37 15.79
CA GLU A 555 -16.13 38.73 15.31
C GLU A 555 -17.37 39.55 15.69
N SER A 556 -17.16 40.49 16.61
CA SER A 556 -18.20 41.40 17.07
C SER A 556 -18.61 42.31 15.91
N GLU A 557 -19.74 41.99 15.28
CA GLU A 557 -20.44 42.91 14.37
C GLU A 557 -20.67 44.25 15.07
N SER A 558 -19.88 45.24 14.66
CA SER A 558 -20.00 46.63 15.06
C SER A 558 -19.53 47.49 13.89
N SER A 559 -20.06 48.73 13.78
CA SER A 559 -19.94 49.65 12.62
C SER A 559 -20.83 49.27 11.40
N GLU A 560 -21.45 50.15 10.60
CA GLU A 560 -21.99 51.55 10.73
C GLU A 560 -23.36 51.56 9.97
N GLU A 561 -24.19 52.61 9.87
CA GLU A 561 -24.25 54.02 10.32
C GLU A 561 -25.75 54.41 10.42
N GLU A 562 -26.12 55.53 11.06
CA GLU A 562 -26.69 56.68 10.30
C GLU A 562 -26.81 57.98 11.13
N SER A 563 -26.38 59.06 10.49
CA SER A 563 -26.39 60.43 10.99
C SER A 563 -27.78 61.08 11.07
N SER A 564 -27.97 61.97 12.05
CA SER A 564 -28.67 63.23 11.79
C SER A 564 -28.26 64.33 12.76
N ILE A 565 -27.98 65.50 12.20
CA ILE A 565 -27.59 66.73 12.90
C ILE A 565 -28.83 67.55 13.29
N SER A 566 -28.64 68.41 14.30
CA SER A 566 -29.59 69.39 14.89
C SER A 566 -30.57 68.80 15.91
N GLY A 567 -30.79 69.42 17.08
CA GLY A 567 -30.10 70.58 17.64
C GLY A 567 -30.90 71.25 18.76
N ASP A 568 -30.21 72.07 19.56
CA ASP A 568 -30.75 73.07 20.50
C ASP A 568 -31.35 72.57 21.85
N GLY A 569 -31.17 73.40 22.88
CA GLY A 569 -32.08 73.53 24.03
C GLY A 569 -31.81 72.75 25.34
N SER A 570 -31.47 73.51 26.40
CA SER A 570 -31.86 73.33 27.84
C SER A 570 -31.58 71.98 28.55
N GLU A 571 -30.76 71.91 29.61
CA GLU A 571 -30.95 72.43 30.99
C GLU A 571 -31.84 71.54 31.90
N GLU A 572 -31.56 71.61 33.21
CA GLU A 572 -32.20 70.92 34.36
C GLU A 572 -31.91 69.39 34.47
N GLU A 573 -31.07 68.94 35.41
CA GLU A 573 -31.24 68.82 36.88
C GLU A 573 -32.02 67.55 37.30
N GLY A 574 -31.49 66.79 38.28
CA GLY A 574 -32.24 65.74 38.98
C GLY A 574 -31.48 64.44 39.30
N GLU A 575 -30.67 64.48 40.38
CA GLU A 575 -30.23 63.38 41.28
C GLU A 575 -29.68 62.04 40.70
#